data_AF-A0A9E2MJU6-F1
#
_entry.id   AF-A0A9E2MJU6-F1
#
_cell.length_a   1.000
_cell.length_b   1.000
_cell.length_c   1.000
_cell.angle_alpha   90.00
_cell.angle_beta   90.00
_cell.angle_gamma   90.00
#
_symmetry.space_group_name_H-M   'P 1'
#
loop_
_entity.id
_entity.type
_entity.pdbx_description
1 polymer ?
#
loop_
_entity_poly.entity_id
_entity_poly.type
_entity_poly.pdbx_seq_one_letter_code
_entity_poly.pdbx_strand_id
1 'polypeptide(L)'
;FAKNYYEVHFKIDYKNADGTIANYYPDFFVKTDAKTVYIIETKGREDLDDPLKIKRLAQWCEDASARQQKITYKMLYVKQEEWDKYKPKSWSGLVELFKKPQ
;
A
#
# COMPACT_ATOMS: atom_id res chain seq x y z
N PHE A 1 -6.53 -11.51 6.08
CA PHE A 1 -5.39 -10.63 5.72
C PHE A 1 -4.10 -11.43 5.89
N ALA A 2 -3.01 -10.99 5.28
CA ALA A 2 -1.68 -11.57 5.46
C ALA A 2 -0.66 -10.44 5.63
N LYS A 3 0.31 -10.62 6.52
CA LYS A 3 1.49 -9.76 6.59
C LYS A 3 2.48 -10.20 5.51
N ASN A 4 3.12 -9.26 4.85
CA ASN A 4 4.20 -9.50 3.91
C ASN A 4 5.49 -9.71 4.72
N TYR A 5 5.93 -10.95 4.84
CA TYR A 5 7.24 -11.28 5.39
C TYR A 5 8.26 -11.30 4.26
N TYR A 6 9.55 -11.11 4.56
CA TYR A 6 10.59 -11.06 3.54
C TYR A 6 10.67 -12.35 2.69
N GLU A 7 10.32 -13.48 3.28
CA GLU A 7 10.25 -14.82 2.68
C GLU A 7 9.11 -14.97 1.66
N VAL A 8 8.10 -14.09 1.70
CA VAL A 8 7.07 -14.00 0.64
C VAL A 8 7.70 -13.46 -0.65
N HIS A 9 8.83 -12.75 -0.54
CA HIS A 9 9.57 -12.15 -1.66
C HIS A 9 8.73 -11.19 -2.53
N PHE A 10 7.61 -10.67 -2.00
CA PHE A 10 6.88 -9.59 -2.64
C PHE A 10 7.52 -8.26 -2.30
N LYS A 11 8.11 -7.64 -3.32
CA LYS A 11 8.77 -6.34 -3.25
C LYS A 11 8.53 -5.53 -4.51
N ILE A 12 8.67 -4.22 -4.39
CA ILE A 12 8.51 -3.29 -5.49
C ILE A 12 9.78 -2.44 -5.58
N ASP A 13 10.37 -2.38 -6.76
CA ASP A 13 11.54 -1.54 -7.01
C ASP A 13 11.09 -0.09 -7.18
N TYR A 14 11.76 0.83 -6.51
CA TYR A 14 11.53 2.27 -6.59
C TYR A 14 12.86 3.03 -6.67
N LYS A 15 12.79 4.27 -7.16
CA LYS A 15 13.93 5.20 -7.12
C LYS A 15 13.91 5.92 -5.77
N ASN A 16 14.96 5.75 -4.96
CA ASN A 16 15.08 6.40 -3.66
C ASN A 16 15.48 7.89 -3.79
N ALA A 17 15.54 8.59 -2.67
CA ALA A 17 15.89 10.02 -2.60
C ALA A 17 17.27 10.34 -3.22
N ASP A 18 18.22 9.41 -3.11
CA ASP A 18 19.56 9.53 -3.72
C ASP A 18 19.58 9.21 -5.22
N GLY A 19 18.44 8.82 -5.79
CA GLY A 19 18.27 8.52 -7.19
C GLY A 19 18.70 7.12 -7.62
N THR A 20 19.01 6.24 -6.67
CA THR A 20 19.35 4.83 -6.91
C THR A 20 18.12 3.93 -6.85
N ILE A 21 18.22 2.71 -7.38
CA ILE A 21 17.14 1.72 -7.28
C ILE A 21 17.23 1.00 -5.94
N ALA A 22 16.13 1.00 -5.19
CA ALA A 22 15.97 0.32 -3.92
C ALA A 22 14.74 -0.58 -3.92
N ASN A 23 14.70 -1.52 -2.97
CA ASN A 23 13.57 -2.43 -2.80
C ASN A 23 12.65 -1.92 -1.68
N TYR A 24 11.34 -1.97 -1.93
CA TYR A 24 10.31 -1.64 -0.96
C TYR A 24 9.39 -2.85 -0.73
N TYR A 25 9.08 -3.12 0.54
CA TYR A 25 8.26 -4.25 0.99
C TYR A 25 7.04 -3.70 1.72
N PRO A 26 5.85 -3.67 1.11
CA PRO A 26 4.65 -3.20 1.78
C PRO A 26 4.23 -4.15 2.90
N ASP A 27 3.61 -3.64 3.96
CA ASP A 27 3.34 -4.42 5.17
C ASP A 27 2.28 -5.53 5.03
N PHE A 28 1.13 -5.29 4.39
CA PHE A 28 0.00 -6.23 4.41
C PHE A 28 -0.73 -6.40 3.08
N PHE A 29 -1.33 -7.57 2.92
CA PHE A 29 -2.32 -7.90 1.89
C PHE A 29 -3.69 -8.18 2.52
N VAL A 30 -4.73 -7.53 2.00
CA VAL A 30 -6.12 -7.76 2.40
C VAL A 30 -6.98 -8.06 1.19
N LYS A 31 -7.40 -9.32 1.05
CA LYS A 31 -8.42 -9.71 0.07
C LYS A 31 -9.80 -9.48 0.68
N THR A 32 -10.59 -8.61 0.06
CA THR A 32 -11.94 -8.26 0.53
C THR A 32 -13.03 -9.08 -0.14
N ASP A 33 -12.77 -9.52 -1.37
CA ASP A 33 -13.68 -10.35 -2.17
C ASP A 33 -12.89 -11.13 -3.23
N ALA A 34 -13.59 -11.82 -4.15
CA ALA A 34 -12.96 -12.62 -5.19
C ALA A 34 -12.08 -11.81 -6.18
N LYS A 35 -12.34 -10.51 -6.32
CA LYS A 35 -11.77 -9.62 -7.32
C LYS A 35 -10.96 -8.47 -6.73
N THR A 36 -11.01 -8.19 -5.43
CA THR A 36 -10.32 -7.03 -4.85
C THR A 36 -9.27 -7.43 -3.82
N VAL A 37 -8.06 -6.90 -4.02
CA VAL A 37 -6.93 -7.03 -3.08
C VAL A 37 -6.40 -5.65 -2.74
N TYR A 38 -6.27 -5.37 -1.45
CA TYR A 38 -5.61 -4.18 -0.93
C TYR A 38 -4.17 -4.52 -0.52
N ILE A 39 -3.23 -3.69 -0.93
CA ILE A 39 -1.85 -3.66 -0.43
C ILE A 39 -1.73 -2.47 0.50
N ILE A 40 -1.41 -2.73 1.76
CA ILE A 40 -1.43 -1.73 2.82
C ILE A 40 -0.02 -1.50 3.31
N GLU A 41 0.34 -0.23 3.46
CA GLU A 41 1.54 0.21 4.15
C GLU A 41 1.17 0.99 5.40
N THR A 42 1.82 0.69 6.52
CA THR A 42 1.66 1.41 7.78
C THR A 42 2.90 2.23 8.07
N LYS A 43 2.72 3.47 8.55
CA LYS A 43 3.85 4.32 8.97
C LYS A 43 3.57 5.04 10.26
N GLY A 44 4.50 4.89 11.21
CA GLY A 44 4.54 5.71 12.42
C GLY A 44 5.15 7.09 12.16
N ARG A 45 6.25 7.12 11.40
CA ARG A 45 6.97 8.34 11.02
C ARG A 45 7.41 8.23 9.57
N GLU A 46 7.18 9.29 8.80
CA GLU A 46 7.63 9.36 7.41
C GLU A 46 9.10 9.78 7.31
N ASP A 47 9.83 9.13 6.39
CA ASP A 47 11.15 9.52 5.91
C ASP A 47 11.10 10.12 4.49
N LEU A 48 12.27 10.46 3.94
CA LEU A 48 12.38 11.05 2.60
C LEU A 48 11.94 10.08 1.48
N ASP A 49 12.03 8.78 1.72
CA ASP A 49 11.71 7.75 0.74
C ASP A 49 10.24 7.32 0.78
N ASP A 50 9.54 7.49 1.90
CA ASP A 50 8.15 7.04 2.05
C ASP A 50 7.21 7.62 0.98
N PRO A 51 7.23 8.93 0.64
CA PRO A 51 6.44 9.44 -0.48
C PRO A 51 6.76 8.76 -1.82
N LEU A 52 8.03 8.38 -2.05
CA LEU A 52 8.49 7.70 -3.26
C LEU A 52 8.01 6.23 -3.30
N LYS A 53 8.09 5.52 -2.17
CA LYS A 53 7.56 4.16 -1.99
C LYS A 53 6.06 4.13 -2.26
N ILE A 54 5.30 5.06 -1.68
CA ILE A 54 3.84 5.12 -1.84
C ILE A 54 3.44 5.51 -3.27
N LYS A 55 4.15 6.45 -3.89
CA LYS A 55 3.95 6.76 -5.32
C LYS A 55 4.17 5.52 -6.18
N ARG A 56 5.24 4.77 -5.91
CA ARG A 56 5.54 3.54 -6.65
C ARG A 56 4.51 2.44 -6.42
N LEU A 57 4.00 2.31 -5.20
CA LEU A 57 2.93 1.35 -4.86
C LEU A 57 1.63 1.67 -5.60
N ALA A 58 1.24 2.95 -5.66
CA ALA A 58 0.06 3.38 -6.42
C ALA A 58 0.20 2.98 -7.90
N GLN A 59 1.35 3.30 -8.53
CA GLN A 59 1.63 2.90 -9.90
C GLN A 59 1.58 1.37 -10.08
N TRP A 60 2.17 0.61 -9.15
CA TRP A 60 2.14 -0.85 -9.23
C TRP A 60 0.71 -1.40 -9.19
N CYS A 61 -0.16 -0.85 -8.34
CA CYS A 61 -1.57 -1.26 -8.25
C CYS A 61 -2.32 -0.97 -9.55
N GLU A 62 -2.08 0.18 -10.18
CA GLU A 62 -2.65 0.53 -11.49
C GLU A 62 -2.18 -0.45 -12.57
N ASP A 63 -0.87 -0.65 -12.70
CA ASP A 63 -0.28 -1.54 -13.70
C ASP A 63 -0.78 -2.98 -13.54
N ALA A 64 -0.79 -3.50 -12.32
CA ALA A 64 -1.21 -4.87 -12.01
C ALA A 64 -2.71 -5.09 -12.25
N SER A 65 -3.52 -4.06 -12.01
CA SER A 65 -4.97 -4.08 -12.28
C SER A 65 -5.26 -3.94 -13.78
N ALA A 66 -4.46 -3.17 -14.52
CA ALA A 66 -4.62 -3.01 -15.96
C ALA A 66 -4.18 -4.26 -16.74
N ARG A 67 -3.14 -4.95 -16.26
CA ARG A 67 -2.57 -6.13 -16.95
C ARG A 67 -3.49 -7.33 -17.01
N GLN A 68 -4.45 -7.46 -16.09
CA GLN A 68 -5.43 -8.54 -16.10
C GLN A 68 -6.75 -8.07 -15.47
N GLN A 69 -7.89 -8.52 -15.99
CA GLN A 69 -9.21 -8.07 -15.53
C GLN A 69 -9.82 -8.93 -14.39
N LYS A 70 -9.07 -9.86 -13.81
CA LYS A 70 -9.58 -10.78 -12.77
C LYS A 70 -9.50 -10.16 -11.37
N ILE A 71 -8.42 -9.44 -11.08
CA ILE A 71 -8.13 -8.84 -9.77
C ILE A 71 -7.87 -7.34 -9.91
N THR A 72 -8.56 -6.52 -9.13
CA THR A 72 -8.25 -5.11 -8.90
C THR A 72 -7.39 -4.99 -7.64
N TYR A 73 -6.19 -4.43 -7.81
CA TYR A 73 -5.30 -4.06 -6.73
C TYR A 73 -5.52 -2.61 -6.34
N LYS A 74 -5.62 -2.36 -5.03
CA LYS A 74 -5.76 -1.03 -4.44
C LYS A 74 -4.71 -0.84 -3.36
N MET A 75 -4.29 0.39 -3.09
CA MET A 75 -3.37 0.69 -2.01
C MET A 75 -4.05 1.44 -0.87
N LEU A 76 -3.56 1.25 0.36
CA LEU A 76 -3.87 2.09 1.51
C LEU A 76 -2.57 2.48 2.20
N TYR A 77 -2.47 3.75 2.59
CA TYR A 77 -1.34 4.27 3.33
C TYR A 77 -1.81 4.76 4.68
N VAL A 78 -1.55 3.97 5.71
CA VAL A 78 -2.10 4.14 7.05
C VAL A 78 -1.06 4.82 7.92
N LYS A 79 -1.18 6.14 8.07
CA LYS A 79 -0.35 6.91 9.00
C LYS A 79 -0.87 6.76 10.42
N GLN A 80 0.02 6.49 11.36
CA GLN A 80 -0.32 6.32 12.77
C GLN A 80 -1.04 7.55 13.35
N GLU A 81 -0.61 8.76 12.99
CA GLU A 81 -1.23 10.00 13.45
C GLU A 81 -2.73 10.07 13.11
N GLU A 82 -3.09 9.76 11.85
CA GLU A 82 -4.49 9.74 11.40
C GLU A 82 -5.26 8.57 12.03
N TRP A 83 -4.62 7.41 12.19
CA TRP A 83 -5.22 6.27 12.87
C TRP A 83 -5.57 6.59 14.32
N ASP A 84 -4.64 7.19 15.07
CA ASP A 84 -4.84 7.54 16.47
C ASP A 84 -5.87 8.65 16.66
N LYS A 85 -6.03 9.53 15.67
CA LYS A 85 -7.04 10.59 15.67
C LYS A 85 -8.45 10.07 15.39
N TYR A 86 -8.63 9.24 14.37
CA TYR A 86 -9.97 8.88 13.86
C TYR A 86 -10.42 7.47 14.24
N LYS A 87 -9.49 6.55 14.51
CA LYS A 87 -9.72 5.17 14.99
C LYS A 87 -10.88 4.46 14.29
N PRO A 88 -10.83 4.28 12.96
CA PRO A 88 -11.93 3.68 12.20
C PRO A 88 -12.30 2.31 12.77
N LYS A 89 -13.62 2.06 12.90
CA LYS A 89 -14.17 0.83 13.50
C LYS A 89 -14.65 -0.19 12.48
N SER A 90 -14.66 0.19 11.21
CA SER A 90 -15.06 -0.67 10.11
C SER A 90 -14.03 -0.62 8.99
N TRP A 91 -14.02 -1.68 8.18
CA TRP A 91 -13.20 -1.72 6.98
C TRP A 91 -13.53 -0.59 6.00
N SER A 92 -14.81 -0.31 5.77
CA SER A 92 -15.24 0.79 4.90
C SER A 92 -14.75 2.15 5.42
N GLY A 93 -14.83 2.40 6.72
CA GLY A 93 -14.32 3.63 7.34
C GLY A 93 -12.80 3.76 7.21
N LEU A 94 -12.08 2.64 7.34
CA LEU A 94 -10.63 2.60 7.11
C LEU A 94 -10.29 2.94 5.65
N VAL A 95 -10.98 2.33 4.69
CA VAL A 95 -10.78 2.61 3.26
C VAL A 95 -11.12 4.07 2.92
N GLU A 96 -12.23 4.59 3.43
CA GLU A 96 -12.62 5.99 3.18
C GLU A 96 -11.59 6.98 3.75
N LEU A 97 -11.02 6.67 4.91
CA LEU A 97 -10.02 7.52 5.57
C LEU A 97 -8.66 7.49 4.86
N PHE A 98 -8.21 6.33 4.39
CA PHE A 98 -6.83 6.11 3.92
C PHE A 98 -6.70 5.86 2.42
N LYS A 99 -7.80 5.90 1.66
CA LYS A 99 -7.72 5.88 0.19
C LYS A 99 -6.98 7.14 -0.27
N LYS A 100 -5.97 6.98 -1.12
CA LYS A 100 -5.42 8.14 -1.83
C LYS A 100 -6.41 8.61 -2.91
N PRO A 101 -6.52 9.93 -3.15
CA PRO A 101 -7.07 10.41 -4.40
C PRO A 101 -6.27 9.81 -5.56
N GLN A 102 -6.97 9.26 -6.55
CA GLN A 102 -6.37 8.91 -7.83
C GLN A 102 -5.90 10.18 -8.54
#